data_AF-A0A960KDB4-F1
#
_entry.id   AF-A0A960KDB4-F1
#
_cell.length_a   1.000
_cell.length_b   1.000
_cell.length_c   1.000
_cell.angle_alpha   90.00
_cell.angle_beta   90.00
_cell.angle_gamma   90.00
#
_symmetry.space_group_name_H-M   'P 1'
#
loop_
_entity.id
_entity.type
_entity.pdbx_description
1 polymer ?
#
loop_
_entity_poly.entity_id
_entity_poly.type
_entity_poly.pdbx_seq_one_letter_code
_entity_poly.pdbx_strand_id
1 'polypeptide(L)'
;GVAPATAYTYFASKEHLVSEVYLRRFTAQPEPAPDPNRSPADRATDALLAFALTVSDETELAAAVTVAMLADDAEVRDLRVRIGLEVHRRLVDALGDDADAAAIRTLELATSGALLQVGTGHLAYDDVPALLRETAELVLGGAAR
;
A
#
# COMPACT_ATOMS: atom_id res chain seq x y z
N GLY A 1 2.58 4.69 28.98
CA GLY A 1 2.03 5.78 28.14
C GLY A 1 2.89 7.00 28.32
N VAL A 2 3.28 7.64 27.23
CA VAL A 2 3.98 8.95 27.24
C VAL A 2 2.95 10.07 27.30
N ALA A 3 3.30 11.19 27.90
CA ALA A 3 2.40 12.36 27.97
C ALA A 3 2.16 12.93 26.55
N PRO A 4 0.98 13.49 26.26
CA PRO A 4 0.69 14.08 24.94
C PRO A 4 1.72 15.13 24.49
N ALA A 5 2.28 15.90 25.42
CA ALA A 5 3.34 16.87 25.14
C ALA A 5 4.64 16.22 24.63
N THR A 6 4.95 15.02 25.09
CA THR A 6 6.10 14.24 24.62
C THR A 6 5.86 13.65 23.24
N ALA A 7 4.61 13.31 22.89
CA ALA A 7 4.26 12.85 21.55
C ALA A 7 4.46 13.94 20.48
N TYR A 8 4.14 15.20 20.80
CA TYR A 8 4.40 16.35 19.91
C TYR A 8 5.89 16.68 19.71
N THR A 9 6.79 16.07 20.48
CA THR A 9 8.24 16.15 20.21
C THR A 9 8.66 15.24 19.06
N TYR A 10 7.88 14.19 18.78
CA TYR A 10 8.18 13.19 17.76
C TYR A 10 7.29 13.28 16.53
N PHE A 11 6.06 13.81 16.67
CA PHE A 11 5.09 13.89 15.58
C PHE A 11 4.51 15.30 15.46
N ALA A 12 4.56 15.84 14.24
CA ALA A 12 4.09 17.19 13.92
C ALA A 12 2.57 17.33 13.98
N SER A 13 1.83 16.23 13.76
CA SER A 13 0.37 16.19 13.72
C SER A 13 -0.16 14.77 14.04
N LYS A 14 -1.47 14.65 14.25
CA LYS A 14 -2.13 13.34 14.40
C LYS A 14 -1.98 12.53 13.11
N GLU A 15 -2.09 13.19 11.96
CA GLU A 15 -1.98 12.63 10.62
C GLU A 15 -0.55 12.11 10.39
N HIS A 16 0.47 12.87 10.79
CA HIS A 16 1.86 12.39 10.80
C HIS A 16 1.99 11.13 11.67
N LEU A 17 1.54 11.14 12.92
CA LEU A 17 1.61 9.95 13.80
C LEU A 17 0.96 8.71 13.16
N VAL A 18 -0.27 8.86 12.65
CA VAL A 18 -1.00 7.75 12.02
C VAL A 18 -0.26 7.21 10.79
N SER A 19 0.30 8.12 9.99
CA SER A 19 1.08 7.78 8.79
C SER A 19 2.37 7.03 9.13
N GLU A 20 3.11 7.46 10.16
CA GLU A 20 4.32 6.77 10.65
C GLU A 20 3.99 5.38 11.22
N VAL A 21 2.89 5.25 11.97
CA VAL A 21 2.43 3.95 12.46
C VAL A 21 2.14 3.00 11.29
N TYR A 22 1.48 3.49 10.25
CA TYR A 22 1.20 2.70 9.05
C TYR A 22 2.49 2.26 8.36
N LEU A 23 3.39 3.20 8.04
CA LEU A 23 4.65 2.90 7.36
C LEU A 23 5.51 1.91 8.16
N ARG A 24 5.61 2.10 9.48
CA ARG A 24 6.34 1.17 10.36
C ARG A 24 5.75 -0.23 10.34
N ARG A 25 4.42 -0.38 10.35
CA ARG A 25 3.77 -1.70 10.29
C ARG A 25 4.00 -2.35 8.93
N PHE A 26 3.84 -1.60 7.84
CA PHE A 26 4.04 -2.11 6.49
C PHE A 26 5.49 -2.59 6.28
N THR A 27 6.47 -1.76 6.63
CA THR A 27 7.91 -2.08 6.52
C THR A 27 8.38 -3.19 7.46
N ALA A 28 7.67 -3.44 8.57
CA ALA A 28 7.98 -4.53 9.48
C ALA A 28 7.45 -5.90 9.01
N GLN A 29 6.59 -5.94 7.99
CA GLN A 29 6.12 -7.20 7.42
C GLN A 29 7.26 -7.96 6.76
N PRO A 30 7.28 -9.31 6.85
CA PRO A 30 8.24 -10.11 6.12
C PRO A 30 8.01 -9.96 4.61
N GLU A 31 9.08 -9.80 3.86
CA GLU A 31 9.04 -9.79 2.40
C GLU A 31 8.93 -11.24 1.89
N PRO A 32 7.88 -11.59 1.15
CA PRO A 32 7.80 -12.90 0.52
C PRO A 32 8.96 -13.04 -0.47
N ALA A 33 9.76 -14.10 -0.34
CA ALA A 33 10.70 -14.44 -1.38
C ALA A 33 9.91 -14.71 -2.68
N PRO A 34 10.31 -14.15 -3.84
CA PRO A 34 9.64 -14.43 -5.09
C PRO A 34 9.58 -15.93 -5.34
N ASP A 35 8.38 -16.51 -5.37
CA ASP A 35 8.18 -17.92 -5.69
C ASP A 35 8.11 -18.07 -7.22
N PRO A 36 9.15 -18.63 -7.87
CA PRO A 36 9.18 -18.75 -9.32
C PRO A 36 8.08 -19.68 -9.87
N ASN A 37 7.42 -20.47 -9.03
CA ASN A 37 6.33 -21.36 -9.44
C ASN A 37 4.98 -20.64 -9.53
N ARG A 38 4.86 -19.42 -9.00
CA ARG A 38 3.64 -18.61 -9.08
C ARG A 38 3.65 -17.71 -10.31
N SER A 39 2.47 -17.41 -10.84
CA SER A 39 2.35 -16.49 -11.97
C SER A 39 2.84 -15.08 -11.58
N PRO A 40 3.33 -14.26 -12.54
CA PRO A 40 3.67 -12.85 -12.25
C PRO A 40 2.50 -12.07 -11.63
N ALA A 41 1.27 -12.35 -12.07
CA ALA A 41 0.07 -11.72 -11.52
C ALA A 41 -0.17 -12.08 -10.05
N ASP A 42 0.01 -13.35 -9.69
CA ASP A 42 -0.10 -13.79 -8.30
C ASP A 42 0.95 -13.14 -7.40
N ARG A 43 2.21 -13.08 -7.86
CA ARG A 43 3.30 -12.45 -7.09
C ARG A 43 3.08 -10.95 -6.90
N ALA A 44 2.64 -10.25 -7.94
CA ALA A 44 2.25 -8.84 -7.84
C ALA A 44 1.08 -8.64 -6.88
N THR A 45 0.06 -9.50 -6.96
CA THR A 45 -1.11 -9.44 -6.07
C THR A 45 -0.70 -9.57 -4.61
N ASP A 46 0.17 -10.53 -4.27
CA ASP A 46 0.65 -10.69 -2.90
C ASP A 46 1.40 -9.45 -2.40
N ALA A 47 2.29 -8.89 -3.22
CA ALA A 47 3.06 -7.70 -2.88
C ALA A 47 2.14 -6.49 -2.59
N LEU A 48 1.10 -6.32 -3.41
CA LEU A 48 0.12 -5.26 -3.25
C LEU A 48 -0.81 -5.49 -2.05
N LEU A 49 -1.17 -6.75 -1.75
CA LEU A 49 -1.99 -7.08 -0.59
C LEU A 49 -1.26 -6.90 0.73
N ALA A 50 0.05 -7.16 0.77
CA ALA A 50 0.89 -6.86 1.93
C ALA A 50 0.77 -5.37 2.32
N PHE A 51 0.78 -4.48 1.32
CA PHE A 51 0.52 -3.06 1.49
C PHE A 51 -0.95 -2.77 1.88
N ALA A 52 -1.90 -3.20 1.03
CA ALA A 52 -3.31 -2.83 1.14
C ALA A 52 -3.97 -3.28 2.46
N LEU A 53 -3.57 -4.44 2.97
CA LEU A 53 -4.19 -5.06 4.15
C LEU A 53 -3.47 -4.77 5.46
N THR A 54 -2.41 -3.94 5.45
CA THR A 54 -1.55 -3.65 6.62
C THR A 54 -2.31 -3.33 7.92
N VAL A 55 -3.46 -2.65 7.81
CA VAL A 55 -4.29 -2.24 8.95
C VAL A 55 -5.76 -2.67 8.79
N SER A 56 -6.04 -3.63 7.91
CA SER A 56 -7.41 -4.04 7.57
C SER A 56 -8.19 -4.60 8.77
N ASP A 57 -7.52 -5.26 9.70
CA ASP A 57 -8.13 -5.82 10.92
C ASP A 57 -8.49 -4.75 11.98
N GLU A 58 -8.06 -3.49 11.80
CA GLU A 58 -8.29 -2.38 12.74
C GLU A 58 -9.09 -1.27 12.05
N THR A 59 -10.42 -1.38 12.05
CA THR A 59 -11.32 -0.48 11.32
C THR A 59 -11.10 1.00 11.61
N GLU A 60 -10.94 1.40 12.88
CA GLU A 60 -10.71 2.80 13.24
C GLU A 60 -9.34 3.30 12.78
N LEU A 61 -8.32 2.43 12.80
CA LEU A 61 -7.00 2.78 12.31
C LEU A 61 -6.99 2.91 10.78
N ALA A 62 -7.63 1.98 10.08
CA ALA A 62 -7.80 2.04 8.63
C ALA A 62 -8.45 3.37 8.18
N ALA A 63 -9.55 3.75 8.82
CA ALA A 63 -10.22 5.03 8.55
C ALA A 63 -9.30 6.23 8.83
N ALA A 64 -8.55 6.20 9.93
CA ALA A 64 -7.60 7.26 10.27
C ALA A 64 -6.46 7.35 9.24
N VAL A 65 -5.96 6.22 8.73
CA VAL A 65 -4.91 6.17 7.70
C VAL A 65 -5.41 6.78 6.40
N THR A 66 -6.63 6.48 5.95
CA THR A 66 -7.19 7.13 4.75
C THR A 66 -7.20 8.64 4.88
N VAL A 67 -7.72 9.16 6.01
CA VAL A 67 -7.77 10.61 6.26
C VAL A 67 -6.36 11.21 6.30
N ALA A 68 -5.44 10.56 7.03
CA ALA A 68 -4.06 11.02 7.15
C ALA A 68 -3.36 11.06 5.78
N MET A 69 -3.49 10.02 4.97
CA MET A 69 -2.90 9.95 3.63
C MET A 69 -3.43 11.01 2.67
N LEU A 70 -4.59 11.61 2.92
CA LEU A 70 -5.15 12.71 2.12
C LEU A 70 -4.85 14.10 2.68
N ALA A 71 -4.24 14.18 3.87
CA ALA A 71 -3.98 15.45 4.54
C ALA A 71 -2.92 16.30 3.81
N ASP A 72 -3.11 17.61 3.83
CA ASP A 72 -2.21 18.60 3.27
C ASP A 72 -1.10 18.99 4.27
N ASP A 73 -0.35 18.00 4.73
CA ASP A 73 0.72 18.12 5.73
C ASP A 73 2.08 17.80 5.09
N ALA A 74 3.11 18.60 5.36
CA ALA A 74 4.44 18.45 4.78
C ALA A 74 5.16 17.17 5.22
N GLU A 75 5.03 16.77 6.48
CA GLU A 75 5.63 15.53 6.99
C GLU A 75 4.89 14.31 6.40
N VAL A 76 3.57 14.42 6.25
CA VAL A 76 2.78 13.38 5.58
C VAL A 76 3.13 13.28 4.09
N ARG A 77 3.48 14.37 3.41
CA ARG A 77 3.97 14.31 2.01
C ARG A 77 5.23 13.45 1.91
N ASP A 78 6.19 13.61 2.82
CA ASP A 78 7.40 12.77 2.86
C ASP A 78 7.04 11.29 3.11
N LEU A 79 6.12 11.02 4.03
CA LEU A 79 5.65 9.66 4.31
C LEU A 79 4.94 9.02 3.12
N ARG A 80 4.13 9.76 2.36
CA ARG A 80 3.52 9.26 1.12
C ARG A 80 4.58 8.82 0.11
N VAL A 81 5.66 9.58 -0.02
CA VAL A 81 6.79 9.23 -0.90
C VAL A 81 7.47 7.95 -0.40
N ARG A 82 7.80 7.87 0.90
CA ARG A 82 8.45 6.68 1.49
C ARG A 82 7.59 5.43 1.35
N ILE A 83 6.28 5.54 1.60
CA ILE A 83 5.32 4.45 1.40
C ILE A 83 5.29 4.02 -0.08
N GLY A 84 5.15 4.99 -0.99
CA GLY A 84 5.13 4.71 -2.43
C GLY A 84 6.40 4.02 -2.93
N LEU A 85 7.57 4.46 -2.46
CA LEU A 85 8.86 3.83 -2.80
C LEU A 85 8.95 2.39 -2.28
N GLU A 86 8.44 2.11 -1.08
CA GLU A 86 8.43 0.76 -0.53
C GLU A 86 7.47 -0.17 -1.29
N VAL A 87 6.28 0.32 -1.66
CA VAL A 87 5.34 -0.43 -2.52
C VAL A 87 5.98 -0.71 -3.88
N HIS A 88 6.59 0.31 -4.50
CA HIS A 88 7.26 0.20 -5.77
C HIS A 88 8.37 -0.86 -5.74
N ARG A 89 9.25 -0.78 -4.74
CA ARG A 89 10.35 -1.72 -4.55
C ARG A 89 9.84 -3.16 -4.42
N ARG A 90 8.87 -3.43 -3.54
CA ARG A 90 8.31 -4.78 -3.37
C ARG A 90 7.65 -5.30 -4.64
N LEU A 91 6.99 -4.43 -5.40
CA LEU A 91 6.36 -4.82 -6.65
C LEU A 91 7.39 -5.13 -7.75
N VAL A 92 8.46 -4.35 -7.85
CA VAL A 92 9.62 -4.64 -8.72
C VAL A 92 10.26 -5.96 -8.31
N ASP A 93 10.55 -6.16 -7.03
CA ASP A 93 11.16 -7.40 -6.52
C ASP A 93 10.27 -8.64 -6.84
N ALA A 94 8.95 -8.49 -6.75
CA ALA A 94 8.00 -9.55 -7.07
C ALA A 94 7.91 -9.87 -8.58
N LEU A 95 8.04 -8.86 -9.44
CA LEU A 95 7.91 -9.01 -10.89
C LEU A 95 9.25 -9.28 -11.61
N GLY A 96 10.37 -8.86 -11.03
CA GLY A 96 11.71 -8.88 -11.61
C GLY A 96 12.07 -7.59 -12.33
N ASP A 97 13.38 -7.37 -12.54
CA ASP A 97 13.95 -6.13 -13.11
C ASP A 97 13.48 -5.81 -14.53
N ASP A 98 13.05 -6.82 -15.30
CA ASP A 98 12.58 -6.68 -16.68
C ASP A 98 11.08 -6.32 -16.78
N ALA A 99 10.41 -6.09 -15.65
CA ALA A 99 9.00 -5.76 -15.62
C ALA A 99 8.71 -4.40 -16.29
N ASP A 100 7.63 -4.34 -17.09
CA ASP A 100 7.21 -3.11 -17.75
C ASP A 100 6.85 -2.02 -16.72
N ALA A 101 7.56 -0.90 -16.76
CA ALA A 101 7.31 0.24 -15.89
C ALA A 101 5.88 0.80 -16.03
N ALA A 102 5.23 0.66 -17.19
CA ALA A 102 3.83 1.06 -17.36
C ALA A 102 2.88 0.12 -16.61
N ALA A 103 3.16 -1.19 -16.61
CA ALA A 103 2.40 -2.16 -15.84
C ALA A 103 2.52 -1.88 -14.33
N ILE A 104 3.74 -1.67 -13.82
CA ILE A 104 4.00 -1.33 -12.41
C ILE A 104 3.20 -0.10 -11.98
N ARG A 105 3.33 1.02 -12.72
CA ARG A 105 2.59 2.26 -12.41
C ARG A 105 1.08 2.05 -12.42
N THR A 106 0.56 1.23 -13.33
CA THR A 106 -0.87 0.94 -13.42
C THR A 106 -1.37 0.19 -12.18
N LEU A 107 -0.59 -0.79 -11.70
CA LEU A 107 -0.91 -1.55 -10.50
C LEU A 107 -0.87 -0.69 -9.23
N GLU A 108 0.12 0.20 -9.11
CA GLU A 108 0.23 1.15 -7.99
C GLU A 108 -0.96 2.11 -7.94
N LEU A 109 -1.36 2.65 -9.11
CA LEU A 109 -2.51 3.53 -9.25
C LEU A 109 -3.82 2.81 -8.92
N ALA A 110 -3.99 1.58 -9.43
CA ALA A 110 -5.17 0.78 -9.16
C ALA A 110 -5.30 0.46 -7.65
N THR A 111 -4.19 0.11 -7.01
CA THR A 111 -4.16 -0.19 -5.57
C THR A 111 -4.49 1.06 -4.75
N SER A 112 -3.92 2.21 -5.10
CA SER A 112 -4.23 3.49 -4.46
C SER A 112 -5.71 3.84 -4.62
N GLY A 113 -6.28 3.65 -5.81
CA GLY A 113 -7.69 3.87 -6.09
C GLY A 113 -8.61 2.92 -5.31
N ALA A 114 -8.24 1.64 -5.20
CA ALA A 114 -8.98 0.66 -4.41
C ALA A 114 -9.01 1.06 -2.93
N LEU A 115 -7.87 1.43 -2.36
CA LEU A 115 -7.79 1.86 -0.96
C LEU A 115 -8.56 3.17 -0.68
N LEU A 116 -8.58 4.09 -1.64
CA LEU A 116 -9.42 5.28 -1.55
C LEU A 116 -10.92 4.91 -1.56
N GLN A 117 -11.33 3.97 -2.42
CA GLN A 117 -12.72 3.49 -2.45
C GLN A 117 -13.11 2.78 -1.16
N VAL A 118 -12.20 1.99 -0.59
CA VAL A 118 -12.41 1.38 0.73
C VAL A 118 -12.60 2.44 1.80
N GLY A 119 -11.70 3.43 1.88
CA GLY A 119 -11.79 4.49 2.87
C GLY A 119 -13.00 5.42 2.71
N THR A 120 -13.60 5.47 1.52
CA THR A 120 -14.84 6.24 1.25
C THR A 120 -16.11 5.37 1.28
N GLY A 121 -15.99 4.06 1.54
CA GLY A 121 -17.11 3.13 1.64
C GLY A 121 -17.71 2.66 0.31
N HIS A 122 -17.02 2.86 -0.81
CA HIS A 122 -17.45 2.40 -2.14
C HIS A 122 -16.95 0.98 -2.48
N LEU A 123 -16.00 0.45 -1.72
CA LEU A 123 -15.44 -0.90 -1.87
C LEU A 123 -15.30 -1.54 -0.49
N ALA A 124 -15.67 -2.83 -0.34
CA ALA A 124 -15.41 -3.55 0.90
C ALA A 124 -13.97 -4.05 0.96
N TYR A 125 -13.39 -4.12 2.17
CA TYR A 125 -12.04 -4.68 2.35
C TYR A 125 -11.93 -6.12 1.82
N ASP A 126 -12.98 -6.93 1.99
CA ASP A 126 -13.03 -8.33 1.55
C ASP A 126 -12.97 -8.50 0.02
N ASP A 127 -13.33 -7.45 -0.74
CA ASP A 127 -13.31 -7.46 -2.21
C ASP A 127 -11.92 -7.10 -2.78
N VAL A 128 -11.05 -6.46 -1.98
CA VAL A 128 -9.73 -5.97 -2.41
C VAL A 128 -8.84 -7.10 -2.98
N PRO A 129 -8.72 -8.29 -2.36
CA PRO A 129 -7.92 -9.38 -2.91
C PRO A 129 -8.33 -9.81 -4.33
N ALA A 130 -9.63 -9.98 -4.56
CA ALA A 130 -10.13 -10.39 -5.86
C ALA A 130 -9.90 -9.31 -6.92
N LEU A 131 -10.15 -8.04 -6.57
CA LEU A 131 -9.98 -6.89 -7.46
C LEU A 131 -8.51 -6.68 -7.87
N LEU A 132 -7.57 -6.78 -6.92
CA LEU A 132 -6.15 -6.63 -7.22
C LEU A 132 -5.64 -7.77 -8.10
N ARG A 133 -6.12 -9.00 -7.86
CA ARG A 133 -5.78 -10.17 -8.68
C ARG A 133 -6.25 -10.00 -10.13
N GLU A 134 -7.52 -9.65 -10.32
CA GLU A 134 -8.09 -9.40 -11.65
C GLU A 134 -7.35 -8.28 -12.38
N THR A 135 -7.04 -7.19 -11.67
CA THR A 135 -6.27 -6.07 -12.24
C THR A 135 -4.87 -6.53 -12.66
N ALA A 136 -4.18 -7.30 -11.82
CA ALA A 136 -2.85 -7.84 -12.13
C ALA A 136 -2.87 -8.75 -13.36
N GLU A 137 -3.86 -9.64 -13.47
CA GLU A 137 -4.06 -10.50 -14.64
C GLU A 137 -4.29 -9.69 -15.92
N LEU A 138 -5.12 -8.65 -15.87
CA LEU A 138 -5.42 -7.79 -17.02
C LEU A 138 -4.20 -6.98 -17.47
N VAL A 139 -3.50 -6.35 -16.52
CA VAL A 139 -2.35 -5.49 -16.80
C VAL A 139 -1.17 -6.31 -17.32
N LEU A 140 -0.84 -7.43 -16.67
CA LEU A 140 0.32 -8.25 -17.02
C LEU A 140 0.03 -9.22 -18.18
N GLY A 141 -1.24 -9.63 -18.35
CA GLY A 141 -1.68 -10.39 -19.52
C GLY A 141 -1.80 -9.54 -20.78
N GLY A 142 -2.08 -8.23 -20.63
CA GLY A 142 -2.08 -7.25 -21.72
C GLY A 142 -0.68 -6.82 -22.15
N ALA A 143 0.30 -6.81 -21.23
CA ALA A 143 1.69 -6.45 -21.49
C ALA A 143 2.46 -7.49 -22.35
N ALA A 144 1.89 -8.66 -22.58
CA ALA A 144 2.45 -9.73 -23.40
C ALA A 144 2.13 -9.61 -24.91
N ARG A 145 1.66 -8.46 -25.41
CA ARG A 145 1.34 -8.22 -26.82
C ARG A 145 2.21 -7.17 -27.48
#